data_AF-A0A7J3T117-F1
#
_entry.id   AF-A0A7J3T117-F1
#
_cell.length_a   1.000
_cell.length_b   1.000
_cell.length_c   1.000
_cell.angle_alpha   90.00
_cell.angle_beta   90.00
_cell.angle_gamma   90.00
#
_symmetry.space_group_name_H-M   'P 1'
#
loop_
_entity.id
_entity.type
_entity.pdbx_description
1 polymer ?
#
loop_
_entity_poly.entity_id
_entity_poly.type
_entity_poly.pdbx_seq_one_letter_code
_entity_poly.pdbx_strand_id
1 'polypeptide(L)'
;MIIDGEPCHILDIQKSKPGKHGSAKARITAIGVFDGVKRSFVKPVDLGAEVPIIDKRMGQVYAVTPTGIQIMDMETYEYIDLPYPKEEELKSKLTPGVEVEYWKILGKTKIVRTK
;
A
#
# COMPACT_ATOMS: atom_id res chain seq x y z
N MET A 1 -3.77 -7.93 0.42
CA MET A 1 -3.63 -8.99 1.44
C MET A 1 -2.33 -8.80 2.20
N ILE A 2 -2.15 -9.37 3.39
CA ILE A 2 -0.86 -9.35 4.11
C ILE A 2 -0.08 -10.61 3.75
N ILE A 3 1.20 -10.46 3.39
CA ILE A 3 2.13 -11.56 3.11
C ILE A 3 3.44 -11.24 3.82
N ASP A 4 3.88 -12.13 4.70
CA ASP A 4 5.11 -11.98 5.51
C ASP A 4 5.15 -10.63 6.26
N GLY A 5 4.02 -10.22 6.83
CA GLY A 5 3.86 -8.96 7.57
C GLY A 5 3.77 -7.69 6.69
N GLU A 6 3.87 -7.80 5.37
CA GLU A 6 3.81 -6.66 4.46
C GLU A 6 2.43 -6.59 3.76
N PRO A 7 1.74 -5.43 3.79
CA PRO A 7 0.53 -5.26 3.00
C PRO A 7 0.88 -5.24 1.52
N CYS A 8 0.22 -6.12 0.76
CA CYS A 8 0.49 -6.34 -0.65
C CYS A 8 -0.75 -6.10 -1.52
N HIS A 9 -0.53 -5.54 -2.71
CA HIS A 9 -1.50 -5.49 -3.80
C HIS A 9 -1.41 -6.78 -4.62
N ILE A 10 -2.55 -7.43 -4.87
CA ILE A 10 -2.59 -8.68 -5.65
C ILE A 10 -2.50 -8.33 -7.13
N LEU A 11 -1.55 -8.94 -7.83
CA LEU A 11 -1.33 -8.75 -9.27
C LEU A 11 -2.01 -9.84 -10.10
N ASP A 12 -2.03 -11.09 -9.60
CA ASP A 12 -2.57 -12.24 -10.31
C ASP A 12 -3.05 -13.33 -9.34
N ILE A 13 -4.11 -14.05 -9.73
CA ILE A 13 -4.63 -15.23 -9.02
C ILE A 13 -4.92 -16.33 -10.03
N GLN A 14 -4.17 -17.43 -9.95
CA GLN A 14 -4.40 -18.62 -10.77
C GLN A 14 -4.99 -19.74 -9.92
N LYS A 15 -6.10 -20.31 -10.38
CA LYS A 15 -6.78 -21.42 -9.69
C LYS A 15 -6.46 -22.73 -10.39
N SER A 16 -6.23 -23.78 -9.61
CA SER A 16 -6.02 -25.14 -10.13
C SER A 16 -6.68 -26.17 -9.22
N LYS A 17 -7.08 -27.32 -9.79
CA LYS A 17 -7.57 -28.48 -9.03
C LYS A 17 -6.71 -29.70 -9.41
N PRO A 18 -5.66 -30.01 -8.64
CA PRO A 18 -4.79 -31.15 -8.93
C PRO A 18 -5.52 -32.46 -8.69
N GLY A 19 -5.97 -33.11 -9.76
CA GLY A 19 -6.64 -34.41 -9.72
C GLY A 19 -8.15 -34.33 -9.45
N LYS A 20 -8.84 -35.45 -9.70
CA LYS A 20 -10.32 -35.56 -9.62
C LYS A 20 -10.85 -35.25 -8.21
N HIS A 21 -10.12 -35.69 -7.18
CA HIS A 21 -10.47 -35.56 -5.76
C HIS A 21 -9.62 -34.55 -5.00
N GLY A 22 -8.68 -33.85 -5.65
CA GLY A 22 -7.83 -32.87 -4.98
C GLY A 22 -8.58 -31.58 -4.65
N SER A 23 -8.15 -30.91 -3.59
CA SER A 23 -8.65 -29.58 -3.21
C SER A 23 -8.21 -28.52 -4.22
N ALA A 24 -9.07 -27.54 -4.45
CA ALA A 24 -8.70 -26.39 -5.26
C ALA A 24 -7.57 -25.59 -4.58
N LYS A 25 -6.61 -25.14 -5.37
CA LYS A 25 -5.47 -24.32 -4.94
C LYS A 25 -5.49 -22.99 -5.69
N ALA A 26 -5.10 -21.92 -5.01
CA ALA A 26 -4.82 -20.63 -5.62
C ALA A 26 -3.33 -20.34 -5.55
N ARG A 27 -2.70 -20.05 -6.69
CA ARG A 27 -1.42 -19.35 -6.77
C ARG A 27 -1.71 -17.86 -6.81
N ILE A 28 -1.22 -17.12 -5.82
CA ILE A 28 -1.41 -15.68 -5.73
C ILE A 28 -0.05 -15.03 -5.95
N THR A 29 0.02 -14.09 -6.89
CA THR A 29 1.18 -13.21 -7.08
C THR A 29 0.78 -11.80 -6.65
N ALA A 30 1.60 -11.18 -5.80
CA ALA A 30 1.33 -9.88 -5.23
C ALA A 30 2.62 -9.04 -5.14
N ILE A 31 2.49 -7.74 -4.92
CA ILE A 31 3.60 -6.80 -4.72
C ILE A 31 3.38 -6.01 -3.44
N GLY A 32 4.42 -5.88 -2.62
CA GLY A 32 4.34 -5.11 -1.37
C GLY A 32 4.12 -3.62 -1.64
N VAL A 33 3.24 -3.01 -0.86
CA VAL A 33 2.81 -1.61 -1.05
C VAL A 33 3.93 -0.63 -0.71
N PHE A 34 4.76 -0.94 0.29
CA PHE A 34 5.86 -0.06 0.72
C PHE A 34 7.21 -0.53 0.17
N ASP A 35 7.49 -1.83 0.21
CA ASP A 35 8.78 -2.36 -0.23
C ASP A 35 8.91 -2.53 -1.75
N GLY A 36 7.80 -2.71 -2.47
CA GLY A 36 7.79 -3.00 -3.92
C GLY A 36 8.24 -4.42 -4.28
N VAL A 37 8.39 -5.31 -3.29
CA VAL A 37 8.88 -6.68 -3.50
C VAL A 37 7.73 -7.58 -3.98
N LYS A 38 7.95 -8.27 -5.09
CA LYS A 38 7.02 -9.29 -5.61
C LYS A 38 7.10 -10.56 -4.76
N ARG A 39 5.92 -11.11 -4.43
CA ARG A 39 5.73 -12.34 -3.66
C ARG A 39 4.78 -13.26 -4.41
N SER A 40 5.07 -14.56 -4.43
CA SER A 40 4.20 -15.57 -5.04
C SER A 40 4.12 -16.80 -4.17
N PHE A 41 2.92 -17.26 -3.86
CA PHE A 41 2.70 -18.45 -3.05
C PHE A 41 1.48 -19.24 -3.52
N VAL A 42 1.39 -20.51 -3.13
CA VAL A 42 0.26 -21.39 -3.43
C VAL A 42 -0.35 -21.87 -2.13
N LYS A 43 -1.65 -21.67 -1.95
CA LYS A 43 -2.40 -22.20 -0.80
C LYS A 43 -3.72 -22.85 -1.25
N PRO A 44 -4.25 -23.82 -0.48
CA PRO A 44 -5.64 -24.25 -0.61
C PRO A 44 -6.60 -23.06 -0.51
N VAL A 45 -7.68 -23.08 -1.28
CA VAL A 45 -8.63 -21.95 -1.38
C VAL A 45 -9.53 -21.78 -0.14
N ASP A 46 -9.57 -22.78 0.73
CA ASP A 46 -10.34 -22.83 1.97
C ASP A 46 -9.57 -22.28 3.19
N LEU A 47 -8.29 -21.95 3.03
CA LEU A 47 -7.53 -21.26 4.07
C LEU A 47 -7.86 -19.77 4.11
N GLY A 48 -7.96 -19.23 5.34
CA GLY A 48 -8.10 -17.80 5.56
C GLY A 48 -6.88 -17.00 5.06
N ALA A 49 -7.12 -15.74 4.69
CA ALA A 49 -6.10 -14.79 4.29
C ALA A 49 -6.25 -13.51 5.11
N GLU A 50 -5.13 -12.94 5.55
CA GLU A 50 -5.14 -11.65 6.24
C GLU A 50 -5.32 -10.52 5.24
N VAL A 51 -6.25 -9.60 5.54
CA VAL A 51 -6.57 -8.47 4.69
C VAL A 51 -6.23 -7.19 5.46
N PRO A 52 -5.32 -6.34 4.95
CA PRO A 52 -5.00 -5.09 5.62
C PRO A 52 -6.16 -4.11 5.46
N ILE A 53 -6.46 -3.36 6.52
CA ILE A 53 -7.33 -2.18 6.43
C ILE A 53 -6.50 -1.04 5.85
N ILE A 54 -7.07 -0.39 4.82
CA ILE A 54 -6.48 0.78 4.16
C ILE A 54 -7.37 1.97 4.48
N ASP A 55 -6.87 2.83 5.36
CA ASP A 55 -7.52 4.10 5.67
C ASP A 55 -7.01 5.17 4.70
N LYS A 56 -7.91 5.74 3.90
CA LYS A 56 -7.59 6.70 2.85
C LYS A 56 -8.03 8.07 3.32
N ARG A 57 -7.09 9.01 3.39
CA ARG A 57 -7.35 10.35 3.90
C ARG A 57 -6.78 11.41 2.97
N MET A 58 -7.29 12.61 3.14
CA MET A 58 -6.81 13.81 2.46
C MET A 58 -5.86 14.56 3.37
N GLY A 59 -4.73 15.00 2.82
CA GLY A 59 -3.78 15.86 3.51
C GLY A 59 -3.35 17.02 2.61
N GLN A 60 -2.73 18.02 3.21
CA GLN A 60 -2.06 19.10 2.50
C GLN A 60 -0.57 19.05 2.82
N VAL A 61 0.29 19.19 1.82
CA VAL A 61 1.73 19.34 2.04
C VAL A 61 1.97 20.62 2.84
N TYR A 62 2.48 20.48 4.05
CA TYR A 62 2.79 21.62 4.91
C TYR A 62 4.22 22.11 4.68
N ALA A 63 5.18 21.17 4.70
CA ALA A 63 6.59 21.48 4.52
C ALA A 63 7.31 20.38 3.72
N VAL A 64 8.32 20.79 2.97
CA VAL A 64 9.24 19.90 2.27
C VAL A 64 10.63 20.14 2.87
N THR A 65 11.28 19.07 3.34
CA THR A 65 12.56 19.12 4.04
C THR A 65 13.61 18.32 3.28
N PRO A 66 14.92 18.50 3.53
CA PRO A 66 15.94 17.68 2.86
C PRO A 66 15.77 16.16 3.04
N THR A 67 15.13 15.73 4.12
CA THR A 67 15.01 14.31 4.50
C THR A 67 13.61 13.71 4.29
N GLY A 68 12.60 14.52 3.99
CA GLY A 68 11.22 14.04 3.84
C GLY A 68 10.20 15.16 3.66
N ILE A 69 8.93 14.80 3.79
CA ILE A 69 7.77 15.67 3.62
C ILE A 69 6.92 15.62 4.88
N GLN A 70 6.43 16.78 5.30
CA GLN A 70 5.41 16.89 6.33
C GLN A 70 4.08 17.24 5.68
N ILE A 71 3.05 16.46 5.98
CA ILE A 71 1.67 16.72 5.57
C ILE A 71 0.82 17.06 6.79
N MET A 72 -0.22 17.86 6.60
CA MET A 72 -1.28 18.10 7.57
C MET A 72 -2.53 17.36 7.13
N ASP A 73 -3.13 16.56 8.00
CA ASP A 73 -4.41 15.90 7.73
C ASP A 73 -5.54 16.92 7.65
N MET A 74 -6.41 16.82 6.63
CA MET A 74 -7.47 17.82 6.40
C MET A 74 -8.68 17.68 7.32
N GLU A 75 -8.79 16.57 8.05
CA GLU A 75 -9.88 16.34 9.01
C GLU A 75 -9.42 16.56 10.45
N THR A 76 -8.25 16.04 10.82
CA THR A 76 -7.72 16.11 12.20
C THR A 76 -6.75 17.24 12.43
N TYR A 77 -6.26 17.90 11.36
CA TYR A 77 -5.21 18.93 11.42
C TYR A 77 -3.89 18.46 12.05
N GLU A 78 -3.71 17.15 12.18
CA GLU A 78 -2.48 16.56 12.70
C GLU A 78 -1.38 16.60 11.63
N TYR A 79 -0.15 16.91 12.06
CA TYR A 79 1.03 16.83 11.21
C TYR A 79 1.60 15.41 11.19
N ILE A 80 1.97 14.95 9.99
CA ILE A 80 2.53 13.62 9.75
C ILE A 80 3.80 13.76 8.92
N ASP A 81 4.92 13.30 9.48
CA ASP A 81 6.20 13.24 8.79
C ASP A 81 6.33 11.94 7.98
N LEU A 82 6.73 12.08 6.73
CA LEU A 82 6.80 11.00 5.76
C LEU A 82 8.13 11.03 5.00
N PRO A 83 8.71 9.87 4.65
CA PRO A 83 9.77 9.84 3.66
C PRO A 83 9.24 10.28 2.30
N TYR A 84 10.13 10.71 1.42
CA TYR A 84 9.76 10.97 0.03
C TYR A 84 9.16 9.73 -0.65
N PRO A 85 8.13 9.89 -1.51
CA PRO A 85 7.68 8.81 -2.37
C PRO A 85 8.83 8.31 -3.25
N LYS A 86 8.80 7.01 -3.58
CA LYS A 86 9.77 6.40 -4.50
C LYS A 86 9.53 6.83 -5.95
N GLU A 87 8.29 7.20 -6.25
CA GLU A 87 7.82 7.60 -7.56
C GLU A 87 8.22 9.06 -7.84
N GLU A 88 9.21 9.29 -8.73
CA GLU A 88 9.79 10.63 -8.96
C GLU A 88 8.76 11.63 -9.52
N GLU A 89 7.81 11.18 -10.35
CA GLU A 89 6.72 12.02 -10.87
C GLU A 89 5.79 12.54 -9.77
N LEU A 90 5.57 11.74 -8.72
CA LEU A 90 4.77 12.15 -7.58
C LEU A 90 5.57 13.14 -6.75
N LYS A 91 6.82 12.80 -6.45
CA LYS A 91 7.75 13.63 -5.68
C LYS A 91 7.93 15.02 -6.29
N SER A 92 8.05 15.16 -7.61
CA SER A 92 8.22 16.45 -8.28
C SER A 92 7.01 17.38 -8.14
N LYS A 93 5.83 16.84 -7.80
CA LYS A 93 4.59 17.61 -7.63
C LYS A 93 4.34 18.01 -6.17
N LEU A 94 5.18 17.56 -5.23
CA LEU A 94 4.98 17.82 -3.80
C LEU A 94 5.64 19.14 -3.41
N THR A 95 4.84 20.20 -3.41
CA THR A 95 5.21 21.52 -2.91
C THR A 95 4.24 21.95 -1.80
N PRO A 96 4.66 22.82 -0.86
CA PRO A 96 3.76 23.34 0.17
C PRO A 96 2.44 23.87 -0.41
N GLY A 97 1.33 23.54 0.24
CA GLY A 97 -0.03 23.89 -0.16
C GLY A 97 -0.73 22.88 -1.07
N VAL A 98 -0.02 21.91 -1.67
CA VAL A 98 -0.63 20.88 -2.54
C VAL A 98 -1.46 19.89 -1.72
N GLU A 99 -2.69 19.63 -2.15
CA GLU A 99 -3.53 18.57 -1.60
C GLU A 99 -3.09 17.20 -2.13
N VAL A 100 -3.06 16.22 -1.24
CA VAL A 100 -2.65 14.84 -1.53
C VAL A 100 -3.63 13.84 -0.93
N GLU A 101 -3.82 12.73 -1.62
CA GLU A 101 -4.40 11.52 -1.03
C GLU A 101 -3.27 10.68 -0.46
N TYR A 102 -3.41 10.31 0.80
CA TYR A 102 -2.46 9.46 1.50
C TYR A 102 -3.18 8.29 2.18
N TRP A 103 -2.50 7.16 2.28
CA TRP A 103 -3.05 5.93 2.86
C TRP A 103 -2.31 5.59 4.15
N LYS A 104 -3.07 5.30 5.22
CA LYS A 104 -2.57 4.65 6.44
C LYS A 104 -2.88 3.16 6.38
N ILE A 105 -1.84 2.34 6.45
CA ILE A 105 -1.93 0.88 6.37
C ILE A 105 -1.00 0.27 7.41
N LEU A 106 -1.55 -0.44 8.40
CA LEU A 106 -0.79 -1.11 9.46
C LEU A 106 0.24 -0.17 10.16
N GLY A 107 -0.17 1.07 10.45
CA GLY A 107 0.67 2.08 11.09
C GLY A 107 1.73 2.73 10.18
N LYS A 108 1.85 2.29 8.92
CA LYS A 108 2.68 2.93 7.91
C LYS A 108 1.83 3.86 7.04
N THR A 109 2.45 4.92 6.53
CA THR A 109 1.76 5.94 5.72
C THR A 109 2.43 6.12 4.37
N LYS A 110 1.65 6.22 3.30
CA LYS A 110 2.14 6.46 1.92
C LYS A 110 1.30 7.52 1.22
N ILE A 111 1.94 8.49 0.58
CA ILE A 111 1.28 9.42 -0.36
C ILE A 111 1.06 8.66 -1.68
N VAL A 112 -0.16 8.71 -2.21
CA VAL A 112 -0.55 7.95 -3.41
C VAL A 112 -0.69 8.82 -4.63
N ARG A 113 -1.29 10.01 -4.47
CA ARG A 113 -1.45 10.96 -5.57
C ARG A 113 -1.59 12.38 -5.05
N THR A 114 -1.21 13.34 -5.87
CA THR A 114 -1.66 14.73 -5.75
C THR A 114 -3.07 14.86 -6.32
N LYS A 115 -3.85 15.80 -5.82
CA LYS A 115 -5.14 16.18 -6.38
C LYS A 115 -4.99 17.18 -7.53
#